data_AF-A0A9P6CW25-F1
#
_entry.id   AF-A0A9P6CW25-F1
#
_cell.length_a   1.000
_cell.length_b   1.000
_cell.length_c   1.000
_cell.angle_alpha   90.00
_cell.angle_beta   90.00
_cell.angle_gamma   90.00
#
_symmetry.space_group_name_H-M   'P 1'
#
loop_
_entity.id
_entity.type
_entity.pdbx_description
1 polymer ?
#
loop_
_entity_poly.entity_id
_entity_poly.type
_entity_poly.pdbx_seq_one_letter_code
_entity_poly.pdbx_strand_id
1 'polypeptide(L)' 'NQLTALSYLTIWQIYSLLHPIGLYHALCSTKRLRRFLLDKKSSFIWKQSFLNYPDIPFYPDDFSAPRRAPLIFG' A
#
# COMPACT_ATOMS: atom_id res chain seq x y z
N ASN A 1 8.91 -23.45 0.29
CA ASN A 1 9.44 -23.31 1.67
C ASN A 1 8.44 -22.54 2.54
N GLN A 2 7.95 -23.14 3.62
CA GLN A 2 6.97 -22.51 4.52
C GLN A 2 7.51 -21.21 5.16
N LEU A 3 8.83 -21.13 5.39
CA LEU A 3 9.50 -19.97 5.98
C LEU A 3 9.44 -18.69 5.11
N THR A 4 9.48 -18.82 3.78
CA THR A 4 9.39 -17.66 2.87
C THR A 4 7.97 -17.12 2.73
N ALA A 5 6.97 -17.96 2.98
CA ALA A 5 5.57 -17.53 2.99
C ALA A 5 5.25 -16.73 4.27
N LEU A 6 5.76 -17.18 5.42
CA LEU A 6 5.62 -16.48 6.71
C LEU A 6 6.26 -15.08 6.66
N SER A 7 7.47 -14.94 6.12
CA SER A 7 8.12 -13.62 6.00
C SER A 7 7.35 -12.66 5.08
N TYR A 8 6.74 -13.18 4.01
CA TYR A 8 5.93 -12.38 3.10
C TYR A 8 4.64 -11.87 3.77
N LEU A 9 3.96 -12.72 4.55
CA LEU A 9 2.76 -12.34 5.30
C LEU A 9 3.05 -11.24 6.33
N THR A 10 4.17 -11.31 7.06
CA THR A 10 4.57 -10.28 8.02
C THR A 10 4.82 -8.94 7.32
N ILE A 11 5.51 -8.95 6.18
CA ILE A 11 5.79 -7.73 5.42
C ILE A 11 4.49 -7.05 4.98
N TRP A 12 3.51 -7.83 4.52
CA TRP A 12 2.20 -7.31 4.11
C TRP A 12 1.44 -6.67 5.27
N GLN A 13 1.46 -7.30 6.44
CA GLN A 13 0.82 -6.76 7.64
C GLN A 13 1.46 -5.44 8.05
N ILE A 14 2.80 -5.37 8.09
CA ILE A 14 3.53 -4.14 8.42
C ILE A 14 3.12 -3.01 7.48
N TYR A 15 3.16 -3.23 6.16
CA TYR A 15 2.76 -2.20 5.20
C TYR A 15 1.28 -1.82 5.31
N SER A 16 0.40 -2.73 5.72
CA SER A 16 -1.03 -2.43 5.89
C SER A 16 -1.30 -1.50 7.09
N LEU A 17 -0.38 -1.45 8.05
CA LEU A 17 -0.43 -0.57 9.22
C LEU A 17 0.22 0.80 8.98
N LEU A 18 0.91 0.99 7.86
CA LEU A 18 1.53 2.27 7.52
C LEU A 18 0.46 3.30 7.13
N HIS A 19 0.73 4.57 7.42
CA HIS A 19 -0.03 5.68 6.84
C HIS A 19 0.11 5.68 5.31
N PRO A 20 -0.94 6.03 4.53
CA PRO A 20 -0.88 6.06 3.07
C PRO A 20 0.28 6.88 2.49
N ILE A 21 0.66 7.98 3.17
CA ILE A 21 1.85 8.77 2.80
C ILE A 21 3.17 7.97 2.91
N GLY A 22 3.27 7.08 3.90
CA GLY A 22 4.43 6.20 4.06
C GLY A 22 4.50 5.17 2.95
N LEU A 23 3.35 4.63 2.53
CA LEU A 23 3.26 3.77 1.35
C LEU A 23 3.64 4.51 0.07
N TYR A 24 3.22 5.78 -0.07
CA TYR A 24 3.63 6.63 -1.19
C TYR A 24 5.15 6.83 -1.23
N HIS A 25 5.76 7.20 -0.10
CA HIS A 25 7.22 7.34 -0.03
C HIS A 25 7.96 6.03 -0.32
N ALA A 26 7.44 4.90 0.16
CA ALA A 26 7.99 3.57 -0.16
C ALA A 26 7.88 3.25 -1.67
N LEU A 27 6.78 3.64 -2.30
CA LEU A 27 6.57 3.52 -3.75
C LEU A 27 7.56 4.39 -4.54
N CYS A 28 7.95 5.55 -4.02
CA CYS A 28 8.93 6.43 -4.65
C CYS A 28 10.39 6.05 -4.38
N SER A 29 10.66 5.30 -3.30
CA SER A 29 12.01 4.99 -2.82
C SER A 29 12.80 4.05 -3.74
N THR A 30 12.27 2.87 -4.09
CA THR A 30 13.01 1.89 -4.91
C THR A 30 12.15 1.21 -5.95
N LYS A 31 12.76 0.76 -7.06
CA LYS A 31 12.07 -0.02 -8.11
C LYS A 31 11.43 -1.30 -7.58
N ARG A 32 12.05 -1.94 -6.57
CA ARG A 32 11.55 -3.17 -5.95
C ARG A 32 10.28 -2.89 -5.15
N LEU A 33 10.29 -1.88 -4.28
CA LEU A 33 9.13 -1.48 -3.49
C LEU A 33 8.00 -0.96 -4.38
N ARG A 34 8.31 -0.15 -5.41
CA ARG A 34 7.33 0.27 -6.41
C ARG A 34 6.65 -0.93 -7.06
N ARG A 35 7.41 -1.91 -7.55
CA ARG A 35 6.84 -3.12 -8.18
C ARG A 35 5.98 -3.92 -7.19
N PHE A 36 6.44 -4.04 -5.95
CA PHE A 36 5.70 -4.72 -4.88
C PHE A 36 4.38 -4.02 -4.56
N LEU A 37 4.38 -2.70 -4.36
CA LEU A 37 3.19 -1.92 -3.97
C LEU A 37 2.21 -1.71 -5.13
N LEU A 38 2.67 -1.74 -6.38
CA LEU A 38 1.81 -1.67 -7.56
C LEU A 38 1.27 -3.03 -8.02
N ASP A 39 1.72 -4.14 -7.42
CA ASP A 39 1.20 -5.48 -7.72
C ASP A 39 -0.26 -5.60 -7.25
N LYS A 40 -1.10 -6.27 -8.04
CA LYS A 40 -2.51 -6.51 -7.72
C LYS A 40 -2.68 -7.24 -6.38
N LYS A 41 -1.75 -8.15 -6.05
CA LYS A 41 -1.70 -8.88 -4.78
C LYS A 41 -1.63 -7.91 -3.60
N SER A 42 -0.85 -6.84 -3.73
CA SER A 42 -0.66 -5.82 -2.69
C SER A 42 -1.79 -4.79 -2.62
N SER A 43 -2.86 -4.89 -3.41
CA SER A 43 -3.95 -3.89 -3.37
C SER A 43 -4.66 -3.84 -2.01
N PHE A 44 -4.71 -4.97 -1.29
CA PHE A 44 -5.26 -5.05 0.06
C PHE A 44 -4.50 -4.16 1.05
N ILE A 45 -3.17 -4.05 0.90
CA ILE A 45 -2.31 -3.22 1.76
C ILE A 45 -2.77 -1.76 1.71
N TRP A 46 -2.99 -1.25 0.49
CA TRP A 46 -3.48 0.10 0.30
C TRP A 46 -4.90 0.28 0.85
N LYS A 47 -5.79 -0.68 0.58
CA LYS A 47 -7.16 -0.62 1.09
C LYS A 47 -7.18 -0.53 2.62
N GLN A 48 -6.44 -1.39 3.30
CA GLN A 48 -6.33 -1.37 4.77
C GLN A 48 -5.70 -0.08 5.27
N SER A 49 -4.60 0.35 4.66
CA SER A 49 -3.92 1.59 5.02
C SER A 49 -4.88 2.78 4.94
N PHE A 50 -5.62 2.98 3.84
CA PHE A 50 -6.60 4.07 3.74
C PHE A 50 -7.80 3.91 4.70
N LEU A 51 -8.25 2.69 5.00
CA LEU A 51 -9.36 2.46 5.94
C LEU A 51 -9.00 2.83 7.38
N ASN A 52 -7.72 2.75 7.74
CA ASN A 52 -7.24 3.09 9.09
C ASN A 52 -7.21 4.61 9.36
N TYR A 53 -7.36 5.44 8.32
CA TYR A 53 -7.23 6.91 8.40
C TYR A 53 -8.45 7.58 7.73
N PRO A 54 -9.58 7.70 8.46
CA PRO A 54 -10.83 8.27 7.93
C PRO A 54 -10.75 9.78 7.65
N ASP A 55 -9.71 10.45 8.12
CA ASP A 55 -9.38 11.85 7.84
C ASP A 55 -8.92 12.08 6.39
N ILE A 56 -8.53 11.02 5.68
CA ILE A 56 -8.11 11.09 4.28
C ILE A 56 -9.36 10.98 3.40
N PRO A 57 -9.59 11.91 2.45
CA PRO A 57 -10.79 11.91 1.63
C PRO A 57 -10.95 10.59 0.87
N PHE A 58 -12.12 9.97 1.07
CA PHE A 58 -12.53 8.77 0.35
C PHE A 58 -12.63 9.08 -1.14
N TYR A 59 -12.10 8.18 -1.96
CA TYR A 59 -12.24 8.23 -3.40
C TYR A 59 -13.13 7.08 -3.86
N PRO A 60 -14.01 7.30 -4.85
CA PRO A 60 -14.87 6.26 -5.40
C PRO A 60 -14.06 5.06 -5.90
N ASP A 61 -14.66 3.88 -5.81
CA ASP A 61 -14.03 2.57 -6.05
C ASP A 61 -13.41 2.40 -7.45
N ASP A 62 -13.73 3.29 -8.39
CA ASP A 62 -13.18 3.31 -9.75
C ASP A 62 -11.68 3.65 -9.79
N PHE A 63 -11.13 4.27 -8.73
CA PHE A 63 -9.71 4.55 -8.63
C PHE A 63 -8.97 3.56 -7.72
N SER A 64 -8.12 2.71 -8.33
CA SER A 64 -7.25 1.81 -7.57
C SER A 64 -6.41 2.61 -6.56
N ALA A 65 -6.46 2.22 -5.28
CA ALA A 65 -5.75 2.88 -4.18
C ALA A 65 -4.27 3.25 -4.44
N PRO A 66 -3.43 2.41 -5.08
CA PRO A 66 -2.06 2.81 -5.44
C PRO A 66 -1.96 4.02 -6.39
N ARG A 67 -2.97 4.25 -7.24
CA ARG A 67 -3.00 5.43 -8.14
C ARG A 67 -3.49 6.69 -7.44
N ARG A 68 -4.13 6.56 -6.28
CA ARG A 68 -4.65 7.69 -5.49
C ARG A 68 -3.55 8.38 -4.69
N ALA A 69 -2.64 7.59 -4.12
CA ALA A 69 -1.58 8.12 -3.28
C ALA A 69 -0.73 9.21 -3.95
N PRO A 70 -0.30 9.08 -5.22
CA PRO A 70 0.37 10.17 -5.93
C PRO A 70 -0.47 11.44 -6.15
N LEU A 71 -1.81 11.34 -6.20
CA LEU A 71 -2.68 12.51 -6.37
C LEU A 71 -2.90 13.26 -5.05
N ILE A 72 -2.82 12.55 -3.92
CA ILE A 72 -3.07 13.12 -2.58
C ILE A 72 -1.77 13.66 -1.97
N PHE A 73 -0.64 13.00 -2.22
CA PHE A 73 0.63 13.25 -1.54
C PHE A 73 1.79 13.68 -2.48
N GLY A 74 1.57 13.68 -3.80
CA GLY A 74 2.58 13.97 -4.81
C GLY A 74 2.47 15.35 -5.42
#